data_AF-A0A7C3V676-F1
#
_entry.id   AF-A0A7C3V676-F1
#
_cell.length_a   1.000
_cell.length_b   1.000
_cell.length_c   1.000
_cell.angle_alpha   90.00
_cell.angle_beta   90.00
_cell.angle_gamma   90.00
#
_symmetry.space_group_name_H-M   'P 1'
#
loop_
_entity.id
_entity.type
_entity.pdbx_description
1 polymer ?
#
loop_
_entity_poly.entity_id
_entity_poly.type
_entity_poly.pdbx_seq_one_letter_code
_entity_poly.pdbx_strand_id
1 'polypeptide(L)'
;MSGNYMQNIKYNYEVEGISGIKHRFDVIINDNSKYLALDIMLNPSDTDVLSFYIKCFDTKVRNAILITSKLPDSCRKLFGSCVDSKIFAVELDED
;
A
#
# COMPACT_ATOMS: atom_id res chain seq x y z
N MET A 1 -17.73 -24.78 -4.67
CA MET A 1 -16.45 -24.99 -5.39
C MET A 1 -15.38 -24.16 -4.68
N SER A 2 -14.56 -24.78 -3.84
CA SER A 2 -13.43 -24.10 -3.19
C SER A 2 -12.23 -24.17 -4.12
N GLY A 3 -12.07 -23.16 -4.98
CA GLY A 3 -10.85 -23.02 -5.76
C GLY A 3 -9.68 -22.72 -4.81
N ASN A 4 -8.60 -23.48 -4.92
CA ASN A 4 -7.34 -23.14 -4.26
C ASN A 4 -6.82 -21.83 -4.87
N TYR A 5 -7.10 -20.70 -4.23
CA TYR A 5 -6.46 -19.43 -4.55
C TYR A 5 -5.03 -19.48 -4.01
N MET A 6 -4.08 -19.84 -4.87
CA MET A 6 -2.67 -19.88 -4.50
C MET A 6 -2.12 -18.45 -4.50
N GLN A 7 -2.36 -17.74 -3.40
CA GLN A 7 -1.85 -16.39 -3.18
C GLN A 7 -0.33 -16.44 -2.97
N ASN A 8 0.42 -15.66 -3.75
CA ASN A 8 1.85 -15.47 -3.49
C ASN A 8 2.00 -14.26 -2.56
N ILE A 9 2.28 -14.53 -1.28
CA ILE A 9 2.51 -13.53 -0.26
C ILE A 9 4.02 -13.37 -0.07
N LYS A 10 4.51 -12.15 -0.22
CA LYS A 10 5.91 -11.78 -0.01
C LYS A 10 6.00 -10.74 1.09
N TYR A 11 6.96 -10.90 1.99
CA TYR A 11 7.22 -9.99 3.10
C TYR A 11 8.50 -9.19 2.84
N ASN A 12 8.54 -7.93 3.27
CA ASN A 12 9.69 -7.02 3.11
C ASN A 12 10.23 -7.00 1.67
N TYR A 13 9.32 -6.94 0.70
CA TYR A 13 9.65 -7.16 -0.70
C TYR A 13 9.92 -5.85 -1.44
N GLU A 14 10.99 -5.82 -2.22
CA GLU A 14 11.35 -4.67 -3.05
C GLU A 14 10.72 -4.76 -4.44
N VAL A 15 10.17 -3.64 -4.89
CA VAL A 15 9.56 -3.47 -6.21
C VAL A 15 10.22 -2.29 -6.87
N GLU A 16 10.73 -2.49 -8.09
CA GLU A 16 11.25 -1.40 -8.90
C GLU A 16 10.10 -0.59 -9.49
N GLY A 17 10.12 0.72 -9.27
CA GLY A 17 9.17 1.65 -9.84
C GLY A 17 9.53 2.04 -11.28
N ILE A 18 8.62 2.73 -11.96
CA ILE A 18 8.86 3.27 -13.31
C ILE A 18 9.99 4.30 -13.35
N SER A 19 10.30 4.92 -12.21
CA SER A 19 11.45 5.81 -12.03
C SER A 19 12.81 5.08 -11.99
N GLY A 20 12.83 3.75 -11.86
CA GLY A 20 14.04 2.96 -11.59
C GLY A 20 14.43 2.90 -10.11
N ILE A 21 13.68 3.56 -9.22
CA ILE A 21 13.87 3.47 -7.76
C ILE A 21 13.24 2.19 -7.24
N LYS A 22 13.97 1.48 -6.37
CA LYS A 22 13.42 0.32 -5.64
C LYS A 22 12.70 0.80 -4.38
N HIS A 23 11.45 0.37 -4.24
CA HIS A 23 10.63 0.64 -3.06
C HIS A 23 10.33 -0.65 -2.31
N ARG A 24 10.57 -0.66 -1.00
CA ARG A 24 10.28 -1.81 -0.14
C ARG A 24 8.89 -1.71 0.46
N PHE A 25 8.04 -2.72 0.26
CA PHE A 25 6.76 -2.88 0.96
C PHE A 25 6.84 -3.91 2.07
N ASP A 26 6.06 -3.74 3.14
CA ASP A 26 6.02 -4.70 4.23
C ASP A 26 5.39 -6.02 3.78
N VAL A 27 4.29 -5.94 3.01
CA VAL A 27 3.62 -7.10 2.43
C VAL A 27 3.18 -6.83 0.99
N ILE A 28 3.40 -7.80 0.13
CA ILE A 28 2.84 -7.84 -1.22
C ILE A 28 2.09 -9.14 -1.43
N ILE A 29 0.87 -9.03 -1.92
CA ILE A 29 0.00 -10.16 -2.28
C ILE A 29 -0.27 -10.08 -3.77
N ASN A 30 0.08 -11.14 -4.50
CA ASN A 30 -0.21 -11.27 -5.92
C ASN A 30 -1.07 -12.51 -6.19
N ASP A 31 -2.24 -12.31 -6.77
CA ASP A 31 -3.12 -13.35 -7.28
C ASP A 31 -3.49 -13.04 -8.73
N ASN A 32 -2.82 -13.71 -9.68
CA ASN A 32 -3.17 -13.74 -11.12
C ASN A 32 -3.68 -12.38 -11.67
N SER A 33 -2.90 -11.30 -11.46
CA SER A 33 -3.15 -9.89 -11.86
C SER A 33 -3.75 -8.95 -10.81
N LYS A 34 -4.19 -9.46 -9.66
CA LYS A 34 -4.56 -8.63 -8.50
C LYS A 34 -3.35 -8.45 -7.62
N TYR A 35 -2.81 -7.22 -7.66
CA TYR A 35 -1.64 -6.80 -6.90
C TYR A 35 -2.09 -5.91 -5.75
N LEU A 36 -1.91 -6.39 -4.52
CA LEU A 36 -2.17 -5.66 -3.29
C LEU A 36 -0.84 -5.43 -2.57
N ALA A 37 -0.55 -4.17 -2.23
CA ALA A 37 0.60 -3.83 -1.40
C ALA A 37 0.14 -3.25 -0.05
N LEU A 38 0.93 -3.50 0.98
CA LEU A 38 0.62 -3.17 2.36
C LEU A 38 1.87 -2.65 3.06
N ASP A 39 1.69 -1.53 3.76
CA ASP A 39 2.68 -0.99 4.71
C ASP A 39 1.98 -0.72 6.05
N ILE A 40 2.74 -0.90 7.13
CA ILE A 40 2.30 -0.64 8.50
C ILE A 40 3.16 0.50 9.06
N MET A 41 2.53 1.63 9.35
CA MET A 41 3.17 2.80 9.95
C MET A 41 2.31 3.27 11.11
N LEU A 42 2.70 2.98 12.36
CA LEU A 42 1.83 3.28 13.50
C LEU A 42 1.63 4.79 13.71
N ASN A 43 2.67 5.61 13.58
CA ASN A 43 2.59 7.06 13.78
C ASN A 43 3.27 7.79 12.62
N PRO A 44 2.69 7.78 11.41
CA PRO A 44 3.31 8.34 10.24
C PRO A 44 3.21 9.87 10.28
N SER A 45 4.28 10.54 9.86
CA SER A 45 4.25 11.95 9.50
C SER A 45 3.59 12.16 8.13
N ASP A 46 3.24 13.40 7.80
CA ASP A 46 2.77 13.77 6.45
C ASP A 46 3.75 13.31 5.36
N THR A 47 5.05 13.40 5.64
CA THR A 47 6.10 12.96 4.71
C THR A 47 6.07 11.45 4.51
N ASP A 48 5.91 10.66 5.58
CA ASP A 48 5.83 9.19 5.48
C ASP A 48 4.62 8.76 4.63
N VAL A 49 3.47 9.40 4.87
CA VAL A 49 2.25 9.13 4.10
C VAL A 49 2.42 9.52 2.62
N LEU A 50 3.02 10.67 2.35
CA LEU A 50 3.29 11.11 0.98
C LEU A 50 4.29 10.18 0.29
N SER A 51 5.32 9.72 0.99
CA SER A 51 6.28 8.73 0.49
C SER A 51 5.59 7.42 0.14
N PHE A 52 4.70 6.90 1.00
CA PHE A 52 3.88 5.73 0.69
C PHE A 52 3.01 5.95 -0.56
N TYR A 53 2.34 7.09 -0.64
CA TYR A 53 1.52 7.44 -1.79
C TYR A 53 2.34 7.43 -3.09
N ILE A 54 3.44 8.19 -3.15
CA ILE A 54 4.35 8.27 -4.31
C ILE A 54 4.87 6.88 -4.70
N LYS A 55 5.31 6.10 -3.70
CA LYS A 55 5.76 4.72 -3.88
C LYS A 55 4.70 3.85 -4.57
N CYS A 56 3.42 3.97 -4.20
CA CYS A 56 2.33 3.21 -4.84
C CYS A 56 2.15 3.60 -6.32
N PHE A 57 2.24 4.89 -6.66
CA PHE A 57 2.16 5.35 -8.05
C PHE A 57 3.36 4.88 -8.87
N ASP A 58 4.56 5.05 -8.34
CA ASP A 58 5.79 4.70 -9.05
C ASP A 58 5.86 3.20 -9.37
N THR A 59 5.38 2.36 -8.45
CA THR A 59 5.35 0.90 -8.63
C THR A 59 4.09 0.38 -9.32
N LYS A 60 3.18 1.27 -9.75
CA LYS A 60 1.90 0.94 -10.42
C LYS A 60 1.07 -0.09 -9.65
N VAL A 61 1.04 0.03 -8.32
CA VAL A 61 0.25 -0.86 -7.48
C VAL A 61 -1.24 -0.59 -7.70
N ARG A 62 -2.02 -1.62 -8.05
CA ARG A 62 -3.47 -1.46 -8.28
C ARG A 62 -4.27 -1.21 -7.01
N ASN A 63 -3.92 -1.91 -5.92
CA ASN A 63 -4.56 -1.72 -4.62
C ASN A 63 -3.48 -1.60 -3.55
N ALA A 64 -3.54 -0.59 -2.71
CA ALA A 64 -2.60 -0.40 -1.62
C ALA A 64 -3.35 -0.08 -0.33
N ILE A 65 -2.85 -0.59 0.79
CA ILE A 65 -3.39 -0.30 2.13
C ILE A 65 -2.25 0.17 3.02
N LEU A 66 -2.44 1.34 3.64
CA LEU A 66 -1.64 1.80 4.76
C LEU A 66 -2.36 1.46 6.04
N ILE A 67 -1.74 0.67 6.92
CA ILE A 67 -2.23 0.43 8.27
C ILE A 67 -1.52 1.42 9.20
N THR A 68 -2.28 2.19 9.98
CA THR A 68 -1.75 3.19 10.90
C THR A 68 -2.55 3.25 12.20
N SER A 69 -2.00 3.78 13.30
CA SER A 69 -2.84 4.11 14.46
C SER A 69 -3.67 5.36 14.19
N LYS A 70 -3.07 6.36 13.52
CA LYS A 70 -3.73 7.62 13.17
C LYS A 70 -3.18 8.16 11.87
N LEU A 71 -4.06 8.56 10.97
CA LEU A 71 -3.70 9.23 9.75
C LEU A 71 -3.65 10.76 9.98
N PRO A 72 -2.57 11.45 9.56
CA PRO A 72 -2.54 12.91 9.56
C PRO A 72 -3.72 13.51 8.77
N ASP A 73 -4.38 14.50 9.35
CA ASP A 73 -5.60 15.10 8.77
C ASP A 73 -5.34 15.76 7.41
N SER A 74 -4.15 16.33 7.22
CA SER A 74 -3.66 16.87 5.96
C SER A 74 -3.61 15.84 4.83
N CYS A 75 -3.37 14.57 5.16
CA CYS A 75 -3.22 13.48 4.21
C CYS A 75 -4.51 12.73 3.91
N ARG A 76 -5.61 12.96 4.64
CA ARG A 76 -6.89 12.24 4.45
C ARG A 76 -7.40 12.30 3.00
N LYS A 77 -7.14 13.40 2.29
CA LYS A 77 -7.56 13.61 0.89
C LYS A 77 -6.74 12.81 -0.13
N LEU A 78 -5.60 12.24 0.26
CA LEU A 78 -4.76 11.42 -0.61
C LEU A 78 -5.34 10.02 -0.82
N PHE A 79 -6.18 9.54 0.11
CA PHE A 79 -6.72 8.18 0.07
C PHE A 79 -8.06 8.14 -0.67
N GLY A 80 -8.22 7.14 -1.53
CA GLY A 80 -9.36 7.02 -2.43
C GLY A 80 -9.02 6.32 -3.75
N SER A 81 -9.91 6.47 -4.73
CA SER A 81 -9.67 5.97 -6.09
C SER A 81 -8.97 7.03 -6.92
N CYS A 82 -7.75 6.74 -7.38
CA CYS A 82 -7.06 7.46 -8.44
C CYS A 82 -7.14 6.66 -9.74
N VAL A 83 -6.82 7.28 -10.89
CA VAL A 83 -7.10 6.81 -12.25
C VAL A 83 -6.89 5.30 -12.47
N ASP A 84 -5.82 4.71 -11.90
CA ASP A 84 -5.51 3.27 -12.02
C ASP A 84 -5.19 2.55 -10.69
N SER A 85 -5.32 3.24 -9.55
CA SER A 85 -4.93 2.73 -8.23
C SER A 85 -5.94 3.09 -7.15
N LYS A 86 -6.24 2.13 -6.28
CA LYS A 86 -7.05 2.33 -5.08
C LYS A 86 -6.15 2.28 -3.85
N ILE A 87 -6.02 3.39 -3.15
CA ILE A 87 -5.17 3.50 -1.97
C ILE A 87 -6.06 3.77 -0.77
N PHE A 88 -5.97 2.90 0.23
CA PHE A 88 -6.76 2.95 1.45
C PHE A 88 -5.85 3.18 2.65
N ALA A 89 -6.38 3.89 3.65
CA ALA A 89 -5.81 3.92 4.99
C ALA A 89 -6.76 3.20 5.92
N VAL A 90 -6.21 2.37 6.82
CA VAL A 90 -6.93 1.72 7.91
C VAL A 90 -6.32 2.23 9.20
N GLU A 91 -7.09 3.02 9.95
CA GLU A 91 -6.76 3.43 11.31
C GLU A 91 -7.11 2.27 12.25
N LEU A 92 -6.17 1.86 13.10
CA LEU A 92 -6.38 0.83 14.12
C LEU A 92 -7.14 1.44 15.30
N ASP A 93 -8.12 0.71 15.82
CA ASP A 93 -8.84 1.13 17.02
C ASP A 93 -7.90 1.19 18.23
N GLU A 94 -8.07 2.21 19.07
CA GLU A 94 -7.46 2.25 20.41
C GLU A 94 -8.34 1.38 21.33
N ASP A 95 -7.80 0.25 21.81
CA ASP A 95 -8.44 -0.61 22.84
C ASP A 95 -8.69 0.16 24.16
#